data_AF-A0A260Z186-F1
#
_entry.id   AF-A0A260Z186-F1
#
_cell.length_a   1.000
_cell.length_b   1.000
_cell.length_c   1.000
_cell.angle_alpha   90.00
_cell.angle_beta   90.00
_cell.angle_gamma   90.00
#
_symmetry.space_group_name_H-M   'P 1'
#
loop_
_entity.id
_entity.type
_entity.pdbx_description
1 polymer ?
#
loop_
_entity_poly.entity_id
_entity_poly.type
_entity_poly.pdbx_seq_one_letter_code
_entity_poly.pdbx_strand_id
1 'polypeptide(L)'
;MRNVSKDLREIIDEKKIKCKEMSVLLKPDRIRIGLENQSMSYIFQVNGGGFIKKYEISVDNEYEVVESKKKFHEGNFLEMAMTDISVILSNRNLEFKKLIIVQDYAQDAVNRFIQILTSLDFQIQVEKCVFHELRDDNTLQILSFLNPDALKCLELQNGCFGSNFESELVRMEQWKKVEMLYWDYIRDWFSIGHLFHFKRFCIEQMDWTEERLVEIRDNLLKQPNFEVCSLNCQSTTDYPIRHAFVQGDDPFDVVLGNEENDDNAFRCDLQTIDRVMSQCSEYDIATHRYHIPNSQEYFQFECISKGCVNIWKSSADIKENWMIF
;
A
#
# COMPACT_ATOMS: atom_id res chain seq x y z
N MET A 1 0.51 32.07 -20.88
CA MET A 1 -0.53 31.02 -20.98
C MET A 1 0.09 29.68 -20.59
N ARG A 2 -0.64 28.81 -19.90
CA ARG A 2 -0.09 27.59 -19.27
C ARG A 2 0.20 26.49 -20.30
N ASN A 3 1.45 26.05 -20.43
CA ASN A 3 1.83 24.79 -21.08
C ASN A 3 1.53 23.59 -20.14
N VAL A 4 0.26 23.39 -19.82
CA VAL A 4 -0.20 22.07 -19.34
C VAL A 4 -0.13 21.11 -20.51
N SER A 5 0.24 19.84 -20.28
CA SER A 5 0.22 18.85 -21.36
C SER A 5 -1.20 18.73 -21.92
N LYS A 6 -1.38 19.05 -23.22
CA LYS A 6 -2.69 18.95 -23.88
C LYS A 6 -3.29 17.57 -23.67
N ASP A 7 -2.44 16.56 -23.82
CA ASP A 7 -2.73 15.13 -23.68
C ASP A 7 -3.40 14.80 -22.33
N LEU A 8 -2.99 15.42 -21.20
CA LEU A 8 -3.64 15.20 -19.90
C LEU A 8 -5.00 15.88 -19.78
N ARG A 9 -5.16 17.07 -20.37
CA ARG A 9 -6.48 17.70 -20.45
C ARG A 9 -7.39 16.91 -21.36
N GLU A 10 -6.91 16.42 -22.49
CA GLU A 10 -7.68 15.58 -23.40
C GLU A 10 -8.13 14.29 -22.69
N ILE A 11 -7.28 13.67 -21.86
CA ILE A 11 -7.65 12.57 -20.96
C ILE A 11 -8.81 12.97 -20.02
N ILE A 12 -8.72 14.09 -19.29
CA ILE A 12 -9.77 14.49 -18.33
C ILE A 12 -11.06 14.97 -19.04
N ASP A 13 -10.91 15.77 -20.09
CA ASP A 13 -11.96 16.57 -20.74
C ASP A 13 -12.68 15.79 -21.87
N GLU A 14 -11.96 15.12 -22.79
CA GLU A 14 -12.61 14.43 -23.93
C GLU A 14 -13.34 13.16 -23.49
N LYS A 15 -12.78 12.47 -22.49
CA LYS A 15 -13.10 11.08 -22.20
C LYS A 15 -14.08 10.93 -21.02
N LYS A 16 -14.58 12.06 -20.45
CA LYS A 16 -15.51 12.15 -19.29
C LYS A 16 -15.14 11.19 -18.15
N ILE A 17 -13.84 11.00 -17.88
CA ILE A 17 -13.38 9.80 -17.17
C ILE A 17 -13.76 9.89 -15.70
N LYS A 18 -14.48 8.86 -15.25
CA LYS A 18 -14.38 8.37 -13.87
C LYS A 18 -13.01 7.69 -13.71
N CYS A 19 -11.95 8.49 -13.56
CA CYS A 19 -10.62 7.95 -13.28
C CYS A 19 -10.67 7.38 -11.87
N LYS A 20 -10.56 6.06 -11.76
CA LYS A 20 -10.63 5.28 -10.52
C LYS A 20 -9.25 5.05 -9.95
N GLU A 21 -8.22 4.96 -10.77
CA GLU A 21 -6.88 4.62 -10.32
C GLU A 21 -5.86 5.69 -10.70
N MET A 22 -5.11 6.18 -9.70
CA MET A 22 -4.03 7.15 -9.86
C MET A 22 -2.79 6.69 -9.09
N SER A 23 -1.62 6.88 -9.69
CA SER A 23 -0.34 6.67 -9.02
C SER A 23 0.57 7.89 -9.16
N VAL A 24 1.31 8.22 -8.09
CA VAL A 24 2.27 9.33 -8.05
C VAL A 24 3.60 8.82 -7.51
N LEU A 25 4.61 8.81 -8.36
CA LEU A 25 5.98 8.50 -8.00
C LEU A 25 6.79 9.80 -7.90
N LEU A 26 7.38 10.03 -6.73
CA LEU A 26 8.19 11.19 -6.41
C LEU A 26 9.65 10.74 -6.22
N LYS A 27 10.51 10.92 -7.22
CA LYS A 27 11.97 10.72 -7.13
C LYS A 27 12.72 12.05 -7.39
N PRO A 28 13.99 12.21 -6.95
CA PRO A 28 14.70 13.49 -7.08
C PRO A 28 15.03 13.86 -8.53
N ASP A 29 15.12 12.87 -9.41
CA ASP A 29 15.42 13.00 -10.84
C ASP A 29 14.19 12.83 -11.75
N ARG A 30 13.07 12.32 -11.20
CA ARG A 30 11.90 11.92 -11.97
C ARG A 30 10.61 11.97 -11.16
N ILE A 31 9.59 12.61 -11.73
CA ILE A 31 8.20 12.46 -11.28
C ILE A 31 7.45 11.60 -12.30
N ARG A 32 6.65 10.62 -11.86
CA ARG A 32 5.71 9.88 -12.74
C ARG A 32 4.29 9.98 -12.20
N ILE A 33 3.36 10.25 -13.10
CA ILE A 33 1.91 10.25 -12.85
C ILE A 33 1.33 9.08 -13.63
N GLY A 34 0.62 8.16 -12.98
CA GLY A 34 -0.20 7.13 -13.61
C GLY A 34 -1.69 7.46 -13.44
N LEU A 35 -2.47 7.15 -14.47
CA LEU A 35 -3.94 7.25 -14.53
C LEU A 35 -4.44 6.05 -15.32
N GLU A 36 -5.03 5.05 -14.64
CA GLU A 36 -5.37 3.75 -15.25
C GLU A 36 -4.16 3.18 -16.05
N ASN A 37 -4.40 2.67 -17.26
CA ASN A 37 -3.44 2.14 -18.23
C ASN A 37 -2.44 3.15 -18.82
N GLN A 38 -2.52 4.42 -18.45
CA GLN A 38 -1.69 5.48 -19.02
C GLN A 38 -0.78 6.07 -17.95
N SER A 39 0.44 6.44 -18.32
CA SER A 39 1.31 7.17 -17.40
C SER A 39 2.26 8.12 -18.11
N MET A 40 2.67 9.17 -17.40
CA MET A 40 3.59 10.18 -17.89
C MET A 40 4.73 10.39 -16.89
N SER A 41 5.97 10.31 -17.37
CA SER A 41 7.19 10.52 -16.59
C SER A 41 7.91 11.78 -17.03
N TYR A 42 8.14 12.71 -16.10
CA TYR A 42 8.96 13.91 -16.25
C TYR A 42 10.34 13.61 -15.70
N ILE A 43 11.35 13.59 -16.56
CA ILE A 43 12.71 13.14 -16.23
C ILE A 43 13.68 14.30 -16.42
N PHE A 44 14.43 14.62 -15.37
CA PHE A 44 15.48 15.63 -15.39
C PHE A 44 16.71 15.19 -16.20
N GLN A 45 17.46 16.14 -16.75
CA GLN A 45 18.81 15.89 -17.25
C GLN A 45 19.82 16.89 -16.67
N VAL A 46 21.00 16.38 -16.31
CA VAL A 46 22.13 17.12 -15.70
C VAL A 46 22.55 18.37 -16.50
N ASN A 47 22.30 18.39 -17.81
CA ASN A 47 22.67 19.49 -18.71
C ASN A 47 21.56 20.55 -18.88
N GLY A 48 20.51 20.51 -18.06
CA GLY A 48 19.32 21.36 -18.18
C GLY A 48 18.25 20.76 -19.11
N GLY A 49 17.00 21.12 -18.84
CA GLY A 49 15.84 20.53 -19.52
C GLY A 49 15.60 19.07 -19.13
N GLY A 50 15.00 18.30 -20.03
CA GLY A 50 14.64 16.92 -19.77
C GLY A 50 13.73 16.29 -20.81
N PHE A 51 13.08 15.18 -20.42
CA PHE A 51 12.10 14.49 -21.25
C PHE A 51 10.78 14.27 -20.53
N ILE A 52 9.70 14.39 -21.29
CA ILE A 52 8.41 13.81 -20.96
C ILE A 52 8.31 12.50 -21.73
N LYS A 53 8.11 11.39 -21.02
CA LYS A 53 7.74 10.09 -21.62
C LYS A 53 6.27 9.79 -21.32
N LYS A 54 5.47 9.52 -22.35
CA LYS A 54 4.13 8.95 -22.20
C LYS A 54 4.20 7.45 -22.46
N TYR A 55 3.46 6.69 -21.66
CA TYR A 55 3.22 5.26 -21.82
C TYR A 55 1.71 5.03 -21.87
N GLU A 56 1.26 4.18 -22.79
CA GLU A 56 -0.12 3.74 -22.91
C GLU A 56 -0.11 2.23 -23.20
N ILE A 57 -0.98 1.49 -22.51
CA ILE A 57 -0.98 0.02 -22.50
C ILE A 57 -2.33 -0.47 -23.01
N SER A 58 -2.31 -1.13 -24.17
CA SER A 58 -3.48 -1.79 -24.75
C SER A 58 -3.88 -3.04 -23.95
N VAL A 59 -5.17 -3.26 -23.77
CA VAL A 59 -5.71 -4.44 -23.07
C VAL A 59 -6.07 -5.58 -24.05
N ASP A 60 -6.20 -5.26 -25.34
CA ASP A 60 -6.98 -6.07 -26.29
C ASP A 60 -6.21 -7.18 -27.02
N ASN A 61 -4.88 -7.30 -26.84
CA ASN A 61 -4.04 -8.51 -27.01
C ASN A 61 -2.56 -8.12 -27.03
N GLU A 62 -1.74 -8.78 -26.22
CA GLU A 62 -0.29 -8.53 -26.00
C GLU A 62 0.04 -7.12 -25.45
N TYR A 63 1.09 -7.04 -24.62
CA TYR A 63 1.46 -5.84 -23.87
C TYR A 63 2.18 -4.80 -24.76
N GLU A 64 1.47 -4.22 -25.74
CA GLU A 64 2.03 -3.14 -26.56
C GLU A 64 2.11 -1.84 -25.77
N VAL A 65 3.32 -1.54 -25.28
CA VAL A 65 3.64 -0.28 -24.60
C VAL A 65 3.99 0.77 -25.64
N VAL A 66 3.05 1.66 -25.95
CA VAL A 66 3.29 2.79 -26.84
C VAL A 66 4.06 3.88 -26.08
N GLU A 67 5.40 3.90 -26.20
CA GLU A 67 6.23 4.99 -25.68
C GLU A 67 6.27 6.18 -26.66
N SER A 68 5.87 7.36 -26.20
CA SER A 68 6.18 8.62 -26.88
C SER A 68 7.11 9.48 -26.02
N LYS A 69 8.10 10.13 -26.63
CA LYS A 69 9.15 10.89 -25.93
C LYS A 69 9.30 12.29 -26.50
N LYS A 70 9.05 13.30 -25.66
CA LYS A 70 9.15 14.72 -25.99
C LYS A 70 10.27 15.39 -25.20
N LYS A 71 11.19 16.08 -25.90
CA LYS A 71 12.23 16.91 -25.26
C LYS A 71 11.65 18.25 -24.82
N PHE A 72 12.10 18.74 -23.67
CA PHE A 72 12.00 20.15 -23.30
C PHE A 72 13.41 20.67 -22.98
N HIS A 73 13.72 21.88 -23.43
CA HIS A 73 15.02 22.52 -23.25
C HIS A 73 15.01 23.61 -22.17
N GLU A 74 13.82 24.04 -21.76
CA GLU A 74 13.57 25.04 -20.73
C GLU A 74 12.40 24.57 -19.85
N GLY A 75 12.40 24.98 -18.57
CA GLY A 75 11.39 24.61 -17.59
C GLY A 75 11.89 23.62 -16.54
N ASN A 76 11.40 23.77 -15.30
CA ASN A 76 11.66 22.83 -14.23
C ASN A 76 10.71 21.62 -14.36
N PHE A 77 11.27 20.41 -14.47
CA PHE A 77 10.52 19.16 -14.58
C PHE A 77 9.52 18.97 -13.42
N LEU A 78 9.93 19.38 -12.20
CA LEU A 78 9.10 19.31 -11.01
C LEU A 78 7.89 20.24 -11.13
N GLU A 79 8.08 21.50 -11.55
CA GLU A 79 6.98 22.46 -11.68
C GLU A 79 6.00 22.07 -12.79
N MET A 80 6.47 21.44 -13.88
CA MET A 80 5.58 20.88 -14.91
C MET A 80 4.77 19.70 -14.37
N ALA A 81 5.42 18.74 -13.72
CA ALA A 81 4.72 17.60 -13.11
C ALA A 81 3.70 18.04 -12.06
N MET A 82 4.07 18.99 -11.19
CA MET A 82 3.21 19.53 -10.13
C MET A 82 2.05 20.36 -10.69
N THR A 83 2.26 21.11 -11.78
CA THR A 83 1.16 21.80 -12.49
C THR A 83 0.13 20.78 -12.99
N ASP A 84 0.60 19.69 -13.57
CA ASP A 84 -0.28 18.69 -14.19
C ASP A 84 -0.96 17.79 -13.13
N ILE A 85 -0.29 17.44 -12.02
CA ILE A 85 -0.91 16.85 -10.82
C ILE A 85 -1.99 17.78 -10.25
N SER A 86 -1.71 19.08 -10.13
CA SER A 86 -2.67 20.07 -9.63
C SER A 86 -3.92 20.16 -10.52
N VAL A 87 -3.77 20.09 -11.84
CA VAL A 87 -4.91 20.04 -12.78
C VAL A 87 -5.77 18.79 -12.58
N ILE A 88 -5.14 17.61 -12.41
CA ILE A 88 -5.85 16.35 -12.13
C ILE A 88 -6.61 16.47 -10.80
N LEU A 89 -5.91 16.74 -9.71
CA LEU A 89 -6.47 16.73 -8.36
C LEU A 89 -7.47 17.87 -8.08
N SER A 90 -7.50 18.93 -8.90
CA SER A 90 -8.52 19.99 -8.79
C SER A 90 -9.93 19.53 -9.22
N ASN A 91 -10.07 18.38 -9.88
CA ASN A 91 -11.37 17.88 -10.33
C ASN A 91 -12.14 17.19 -9.19
N ARG A 92 -13.12 17.90 -8.61
CA ARG A 92 -13.98 17.41 -7.52
C ARG A 92 -14.83 16.17 -7.85
N ASN A 93 -14.95 15.80 -9.13
CA ASN A 93 -15.70 14.61 -9.53
C ASN A 93 -14.84 13.34 -9.58
N LEU A 94 -13.58 13.42 -9.12
CA LEU A 94 -12.70 12.26 -8.98
C LEU A 94 -13.04 11.49 -7.69
N GLU A 95 -13.56 10.28 -7.89
CA GLU A 95 -13.77 9.25 -6.89
C GLU A 95 -12.84 8.09 -7.22
N PHE A 96 -11.69 8.03 -6.54
CA PHE A 96 -10.70 6.99 -6.79
C PHE A 96 -11.12 5.67 -6.12
N LYS A 97 -11.01 4.56 -6.82
CA LYS A 97 -10.88 3.24 -6.17
C LYS A 97 -9.51 3.10 -5.52
N LYS A 98 -8.44 3.57 -6.16
CA LYS A 98 -7.05 3.33 -5.76
C LYS A 98 -6.18 4.56 -5.95
N LEU A 99 -5.46 4.96 -4.90
CA LEU A 99 -4.41 5.98 -4.96
C LEU A 99 -3.10 5.39 -4.42
N ILE A 100 -2.07 5.32 -5.26
CA ILE A 100 -0.71 4.89 -4.87
C ILE A 100 0.19 6.12 -4.82
N ILE A 101 0.92 6.31 -3.72
CA ILE A 101 1.91 7.39 -3.59
C ILE A 101 3.23 6.76 -3.14
N VAL A 102 4.29 7.03 -3.91
CA VAL A 102 5.64 6.49 -3.71
C VAL A 102 6.62 7.64 -3.53
N GLN A 103 7.40 7.63 -2.45
CA GLN A 103 8.39 8.67 -2.14
C GLN A 103 9.81 8.09 -2.01
N ASP A 104 10.59 8.11 -3.08
CA ASP A 104 12.00 7.74 -3.05
C ASP A 104 12.86 8.99 -2.82
N TYR A 105 13.37 9.18 -1.59
CA TYR A 105 14.28 10.25 -1.13
C TYR A 105 13.96 11.72 -1.56
N ALA A 106 12.78 12.00 -2.12
CA ALA A 106 12.46 13.25 -2.80
C ALA A 106 11.66 14.23 -1.92
N GLN A 107 12.28 14.73 -0.83
CA GLN A 107 11.55 15.57 0.13
C GLN A 107 10.99 16.87 -0.49
N ASP A 108 11.69 17.50 -1.43
CA ASP A 108 11.16 18.70 -2.13
C ASP A 108 9.93 18.37 -2.98
N ALA A 109 9.89 17.19 -3.60
CA ALA A 109 8.78 16.76 -4.43
C ALA A 109 7.53 16.43 -3.60
N VAL A 110 7.68 15.74 -2.47
CA VAL A 110 6.55 15.48 -1.56
C VAL A 110 6.08 16.75 -0.87
N ASN A 111 6.97 17.68 -0.51
CA ASN A 111 6.58 19.01 -0.02
C ASN A 111 5.72 19.78 -1.05
N ARG A 112 6.07 19.72 -2.34
CA ARG A 112 5.25 20.30 -3.42
C ARG A 112 3.92 19.56 -3.60
N PHE A 113 3.91 18.24 -3.51
CA PHE A 113 2.69 17.44 -3.58
C PHE A 113 1.72 17.80 -2.44
N ILE A 114 2.22 17.88 -1.19
CA ILE A 114 1.45 18.31 -0.01
C ILE A 114 0.94 19.76 -0.17
N GLN A 115 1.71 20.66 -0.80
CA GLN A 115 1.23 22.02 -1.11
C GLN A 115 0.03 22.01 -2.09
N ILE A 116 -0.01 21.08 -3.04
CA ILE A 116 -1.18 20.90 -3.91
C ILE A 116 -2.38 20.41 -3.09
N LEU A 117 -2.19 19.38 -2.25
CA LEU A 117 -3.27 18.85 -1.40
C LEU A 117 -3.83 19.91 -0.44
N THR A 118 -2.96 20.69 0.20
CA THR A 118 -3.32 21.83 1.07
C THR A 118 -4.12 22.92 0.32
N SER A 119 -3.97 23.02 -1.00
CA SER A 119 -4.72 23.98 -1.82
C SER A 119 -6.11 23.50 -2.25
N LEU A 120 -6.46 22.24 -2.01
CA LEU A 120 -7.80 21.70 -2.26
C LEU A 120 -8.75 22.15 -1.14
N ASP A 121 -9.95 22.62 -1.50
CA ASP A 121 -11.01 22.98 -0.55
C ASP A 121 -11.98 21.81 -0.29
N PHE A 122 -11.53 20.57 -0.52
CA PHE A 122 -12.26 19.34 -0.34
C PHE A 122 -11.31 18.18 -0.01
N GLN A 123 -11.80 17.15 0.68
CA GLN A 123 -11.06 15.91 0.89
C GLN A 123 -11.19 14.99 -0.32
N ILE A 124 -10.09 14.31 -0.66
CA ILE A 124 -10.03 13.35 -1.77
C ILE A 124 -10.89 12.13 -1.44
N GLN A 125 -11.80 11.80 -2.36
CA GLN A 125 -12.59 10.58 -2.28
C GLN A 125 -11.75 9.41 -2.81
N VAL A 126 -11.40 8.47 -1.94
CA VAL A 126 -10.60 7.29 -2.31
C VAL A 126 -11.00 6.07 -1.48
N GLU A 127 -11.21 4.91 -2.12
CA GLU A 127 -11.51 3.64 -1.42
C GLU A 127 -10.27 2.95 -0.84
N LYS A 128 -9.17 2.89 -1.61
CA LYS A 128 -7.88 2.29 -1.22
C LYS A 128 -6.73 3.28 -1.39
N CYS A 129 -5.95 3.51 -0.34
CA CYS A 129 -4.71 4.28 -0.42
C CYS A 129 -3.48 3.45 -0.06
N VAL A 130 -2.42 3.57 -0.85
CA VAL A 130 -1.14 2.87 -0.69
C VAL A 130 -0.03 3.91 -0.55
N PHE A 131 0.70 3.85 0.56
CA PHE A 131 1.90 4.65 0.82
C PHE A 131 3.13 3.75 0.75
N HIS A 132 4.09 4.10 -0.11
CA HIS A 132 5.32 3.32 -0.33
C HIS A 132 6.57 4.20 -0.16
N GLU A 133 7.49 3.82 0.73
CA GLU A 133 8.71 4.58 1.10
C GLU A 133 8.45 5.96 1.76
N LEU A 134 7.20 6.31 2.11
CA LEU A 134 6.91 7.56 2.80
C LEU A 134 7.39 7.55 4.27
N ARG A 135 7.73 8.75 4.75
CA ARG A 135 8.07 9.04 6.15
C ARG A 135 6.84 9.51 6.94
N ASP A 136 6.88 9.34 8.25
CA ASP A 136 5.86 9.63 9.27
C ASP A 136 5.07 10.91 8.95
N ASP A 137 5.75 12.07 8.99
CA ASP A 137 5.14 13.39 8.82
C ASP A 137 4.46 13.55 7.45
N ASN A 138 5.03 12.97 6.40
CA ASN A 138 4.50 13.04 5.04
C ASN A 138 3.25 12.14 4.92
N THR A 139 3.32 10.92 5.47
CA THR A 139 2.21 9.96 5.52
C THR A 139 1.02 10.54 6.28
N LEU A 140 1.22 11.06 7.50
CA LEU A 140 0.17 11.66 8.33
C LEU A 140 -0.47 12.87 7.63
N GLN A 141 0.35 13.77 7.06
CA GLN A 141 -0.15 14.93 6.32
C GLN A 141 -0.99 14.50 5.12
N ILE A 142 -0.49 13.60 4.27
CA ILE A 142 -1.23 13.17 3.07
C ILE A 142 -2.52 12.43 3.44
N LEU A 143 -2.47 11.53 4.43
CA LEU A 143 -3.64 10.81 4.94
C LEU A 143 -4.74 11.77 5.45
N SER A 144 -4.36 12.92 6.03
CA SER A 144 -5.34 13.90 6.53
C SER A 144 -6.22 14.53 5.45
N PHE A 145 -5.74 14.57 4.19
CA PHE A 145 -6.50 15.08 3.04
C PHE A 145 -7.44 14.04 2.42
N LEU A 146 -7.38 12.78 2.84
CA LEU A 146 -8.29 11.73 2.37
C LEU A 146 -9.60 11.77 3.15
N ASN A 147 -10.72 11.52 2.47
CA ASN A 147 -12.03 11.46 3.12
C ASN A 147 -12.14 10.18 3.98
N PRO A 148 -12.40 10.30 5.30
CA PRO A 148 -12.39 9.15 6.20
C PRO A 148 -13.61 8.24 6.05
N ASP A 149 -14.69 8.69 5.42
CA ASP A 149 -15.89 7.88 5.15
C ASP A 149 -15.81 7.14 3.80
N ALA A 150 -14.89 7.55 2.91
CA ALA A 150 -14.60 6.85 1.66
C ALA A 150 -13.50 5.78 1.81
N LEU A 151 -12.50 6.03 2.66
CA LEU A 151 -11.32 5.20 2.83
C LEU A 151 -11.67 3.86 3.51
N LYS A 152 -11.63 2.77 2.75
CA LYS A 152 -11.90 1.39 3.20
C LYS A 152 -10.64 0.57 3.42
N CYS A 153 -9.57 0.85 2.67
CA CYS A 153 -8.29 0.15 2.76
C CYS A 153 -7.11 1.13 2.81
N LEU A 154 -6.21 0.91 3.77
CA LEU A 154 -4.93 1.61 3.91
C LEU A 154 -3.79 0.60 3.80
N GLU A 155 -2.78 0.91 3.01
CA GLU A 155 -1.55 0.12 2.93
C GLU A 155 -0.33 0.99 3.25
N LEU A 156 0.48 0.53 4.21
CA LEU A 156 1.76 1.12 4.60
C LEU A 156 2.87 0.15 4.17
N GLN A 157 3.77 0.61 3.31
CA GLN A 157 4.81 -0.22 2.68
C GLN A 157 6.17 0.48 2.67
N ASN A 158 7.24 -0.26 2.98
CA ASN A 158 8.62 0.20 3.04
C ASN A 158 8.80 1.51 3.85
N GLY A 159 7.98 1.68 4.90
CA GLY A 159 7.88 2.94 5.65
C GLY A 159 8.78 2.96 6.89
N CYS A 160 9.56 4.03 7.05
CA CYS A 160 10.49 4.18 8.18
C CYS A 160 9.85 4.86 9.39
N PHE A 161 8.83 4.23 9.98
CA PHE A 161 8.03 4.81 11.07
C PHE A 161 8.71 4.78 12.46
N GLY A 162 8.51 5.83 13.25
CA GLY A 162 8.94 5.94 14.65
C GLY A 162 7.79 6.09 15.65
N SER A 163 8.09 6.03 16.95
CA SER A 163 7.09 5.99 18.03
C SER A 163 6.08 7.15 18.06
N ASN A 164 6.45 8.32 17.56
CA ASN A 164 5.52 9.46 17.49
C ASN A 164 4.39 9.22 16.48
N PHE A 165 4.62 8.41 15.44
CA PHE A 165 3.67 8.10 14.37
C PHE A 165 2.39 7.48 14.90
N GLU A 166 2.50 6.49 15.81
CA GLU A 166 1.35 5.86 16.47
C GLU A 166 0.44 6.93 17.10
N SER A 167 1.03 7.79 17.92
CA SER A 167 0.29 8.71 18.80
C SER A 167 -0.58 9.70 18.05
N GLU A 168 -0.23 10.04 16.82
CA GLU A 168 -1.04 10.88 15.92
C GLU A 168 -1.93 10.03 15.00
N LEU A 169 -1.42 8.95 14.40
CA LEU A 169 -2.16 8.05 13.50
C LEU A 169 -3.46 7.55 14.13
N VAL A 170 -3.39 7.01 15.36
CA VAL A 170 -4.56 6.38 16.01
C VAL A 170 -5.63 7.38 16.42
N ARG A 171 -5.31 8.68 16.41
CA ARG A 171 -6.26 9.78 16.66
C ARG A 171 -6.99 10.23 15.39
N MET A 172 -6.49 9.90 14.20
CA MET A 172 -7.09 10.31 12.93
C MET A 172 -8.43 9.61 12.70
N GLU A 173 -9.41 10.33 12.14
CA GLU A 173 -10.69 9.73 11.76
C GLU A 173 -10.53 8.72 10.62
N GLN A 174 -9.56 8.94 9.73
CA GLN A 174 -9.18 8.00 8.67
C GLN A 174 -8.78 6.63 9.25
N TRP A 175 -7.95 6.60 10.31
CA TRP A 175 -7.52 5.36 10.95
C TRP A 175 -8.67 4.64 11.66
N LYS A 176 -9.56 5.37 12.32
CA LYS A 176 -10.68 4.79 13.08
C LYS A 176 -11.79 4.21 12.19
N LYS A 177 -11.94 4.72 10.97
CA LYS A 177 -12.99 4.31 10.04
C LYS A 177 -12.55 3.34 8.95
N VAL A 178 -11.26 3.31 8.59
CA VAL A 178 -10.76 2.37 7.58
C VAL A 178 -10.96 0.93 8.05
N GLU A 179 -11.44 0.06 7.16
CA GLU A 179 -11.89 -1.29 7.51
C GLU A 179 -10.79 -2.34 7.34
N MET A 180 -9.82 -2.07 6.46
CA MET A 180 -8.77 -2.99 6.04
C MET A 180 -7.39 -2.34 6.10
N LEU A 181 -6.40 -3.04 6.64
CA LEU A 181 -5.01 -2.60 6.75
C LEU A 181 -4.04 -3.59 6.09
N TYR A 182 -3.09 -3.09 5.32
CA TYR A 182 -1.80 -3.75 5.10
C TYR A 182 -0.71 -2.93 5.79
N TRP A 183 0.21 -3.60 6.49
CA TRP A 183 1.43 -2.95 6.98
C TRP A 183 2.62 -3.89 6.79
N ASP A 184 3.64 -3.42 6.08
CA ASP A 184 4.91 -4.14 5.90
C ASP A 184 5.61 -4.42 7.24
N TYR A 185 5.71 -3.45 8.14
CA TYR A 185 6.47 -3.62 9.38
C TYR A 185 5.95 -2.85 10.60
N ILE A 186 5.58 -3.59 11.66
CA ILE A 186 5.18 -3.06 12.96
C ILE A 186 6.25 -3.30 14.03
N ARG A 187 6.96 -2.24 14.40
CA ARG A 187 7.96 -2.24 15.49
C ARG A 187 7.34 -2.26 16.89
N ASP A 188 8.14 -2.60 17.90
CA ASP A 188 7.77 -2.79 19.31
C ASP A 188 6.99 -1.62 19.94
N TRP A 189 7.30 -0.38 19.54
CA TRP A 189 6.66 0.85 20.02
C TRP A 189 5.17 0.98 19.68
N PHE A 190 4.65 0.25 18.69
CA PHE A 190 3.23 0.33 18.30
C PHE A 190 2.37 -0.65 19.13
N SER A 191 1.31 -0.18 19.76
CA SER A 191 0.39 -1.05 20.50
C SER A 191 -0.44 -1.91 19.55
N ILE A 192 -0.28 -3.24 19.63
CA ILE A 192 -0.99 -4.17 18.73
C ILE A 192 -2.52 -4.14 18.96
N GLY A 193 -2.94 -3.69 20.15
CA GLY A 193 -4.33 -3.34 20.47
C GLY A 193 -5.01 -2.42 19.44
N HIS A 194 -4.25 -1.56 18.76
CA HIS A 194 -4.74 -0.65 17.72
C HIS A 194 -5.05 -1.32 16.38
N LEU A 195 -4.84 -2.63 16.21
CA LEU A 195 -5.26 -3.35 15.01
C LEU A 195 -6.67 -3.97 15.12
N PHE A 196 -7.17 -4.19 16.35
CA PHE A 196 -8.37 -5.02 16.55
C PHE A 196 -9.70 -4.33 16.22
N HIS A 197 -9.72 -3.08 15.78
CA HIS A 197 -10.92 -2.45 15.23
C HIS A 197 -11.09 -2.68 13.71
N PHE A 198 -10.05 -3.13 13.01
CA PHE A 198 -10.14 -3.49 11.60
C PHE A 198 -10.94 -4.79 11.42
N LYS A 199 -11.69 -4.88 10.31
CA LYS A 199 -12.32 -6.14 9.88
C LYS A 199 -11.28 -7.11 9.34
N ARG A 200 -10.24 -6.58 8.69
CA ARG A 200 -9.13 -7.33 8.09
C ARG A 200 -7.82 -6.59 8.28
N PHE A 201 -6.76 -7.30 8.63
CA PHE A 201 -5.39 -6.78 8.55
C PHE A 201 -4.39 -7.85 8.14
N CYS A 202 -3.36 -7.43 7.41
CA CYS A 202 -2.20 -8.26 7.06
C CYS A 202 -0.94 -7.51 7.49
N ILE A 203 -0.14 -8.11 8.38
CA ILE A 203 1.14 -7.55 8.83
C ILE A 203 2.27 -8.47 8.36
N GLU A 204 3.17 -7.95 7.53
CA GLU A 204 4.23 -8.74 6.89
C GLU A 204 5.43 -9.02 7.82
N GLN A 205 5.75 -8.08 8.71
CA GLN A 205 6.82 -8.21 9.70
C GLN A 205 6.41 -7.52 10.99
N MET A 206 6.82 -8.06 12.14
CA MET A 206 6.52 -7.48 13.43
C MET A 206 7.62 -7.78 14.45
N ASP A 207 7.91 -6.82 15.33
CA ASP A 207 8.69 -7.08 16.55
C ASP A 207 7.85 -7.96 17.49
N TRP A 208 8.19 -9.24 17.58
CA TRP A 208 7.41 -10.21 18.35
C TRP A 208 7.80 -10.24 19.82
N THR A 209 6.81 -10.20 20.71
CA THR A 209 6.97 -10.47 22.15
C THR A 209 5.87 -11.42 22.64
N GLU A 210 6.07 -12.09 23.79
CA GLU A 210 5.03 -12.94 24.38
C GLU A 210 3.82 -12.11 24.83
N GLU A 211 4.04 -10.88 25.30
CA GLU A 211 2.99 -9.94 25.69
C GLU A 211 2.08 -9.60 24.49
N ARG A 212 2.66 -9.37 23.31
CA ARG A 212 1.90 -9.15 22.06
C ARG A 212 1.08 -10.38 21.67
N LEU A 213 1.65 -11.59 21.77
CA LEU A 213 0.91 -12.83 21.50
C LEU A 213 -0.26 -13.05 22.47
N VAL A 214 -0.04 -12.77 23.76
CA VAL A 214 -1.09 -12.80 24.79
C VAL A 214 -2.17 -11.75 24.48
N GLU A 215 -1.79 -10.53 24.09
CA GLU A 215 -2.73 -9.48 23.73
C GLU A 215 -3.56 -9.82 22.48
N ILE A 216 -2.94 -10.41 21.45
CA ILE A 216 -3.62 -10.95 20.27
C ILE A 216 -4.66 -11.99 20.70
N ARG A 217 -4.22 -13.06 21.37
CA ARG A 217 -5.09 -14.14 21.85
C ARG A 217 -6.27 -13.60 22.67
N ASP A 218 -6.01 -12.71 23.61
CA ASP A 218 -7.02 -12.22 24.54
C ASP A 218 -8.00 -11.23 23.89
N ASN A 219 -7.68 -10.63 22.75
CA ASN A 219 -8.56 -9.66 22.06
C ASN A 219 -9.29 -10.22 20.83
N LEU A 220 -8.77 -11.26 20.16
CA LEU A 220 -9.44 -11.87 18.99
C LEU A 220 -10.89 -12.32 19.29
N LEU A 221 -11.15 -12.82 20.49
CA LEU A 221 -12.50 -13.22 20.94
C LEU A 221 -13.48 -12.07 21.18
N LYS A 222 -12.99 -10.82 21.27
CA LYS A 222 -13.81 -9.68 21.72
C LYS A 222 -14.44 -8.88 20.56
N GLN A 223 -14.06 -9.17 19.32
CA GLN A 223 -14.39 -8.31 18.17
C GLN A 223 -15.52 -8.91 17.31
N PRO A 224 -16.73 -8.32 17.30
CA PRO A 224 -17.89 -8.89 16.59
C PRO A 224 -17.86 -8.67 15.07
N ASN A 225 -17.00 -7.79 14.58
CA ASN A 225 -16.90 -7.41 13.16
C ASN A 225 -15.64 -7.98 12.47
N PHE A 226 -14.95 -8.93 13.12
CA PHE A 226 -13.73 -9.54 12.60
C PHE A 226 -14.05 -10.49 11.44
N GLU A 227 -13.30 -10.39 10.35
CA GLU A 227 -13.38 -11.27 9.18
C GLU A 227 -12.12 -12.14 9.06
N VAL A 228 -11.08 -11.65 8.37
CA VAL A 228 -9.84 -12.41 8.15
C VAL A 228 -8.64 -11.51 8.39
N CYS A 229 -7.72 -11.96 9.25
CA CYS A 229 -6.42 -11.30 9.44
C CYS A 229 -5.27 -12.31 9.42
N SER A 230 -4.12 -11.86 8.95
CA SER A 230 -2.87 -12.63 8.92
C SER A 230 -1.71 -11.87 9.57
N LEU A 231 -0.90 -12.62 10.32
CA LEU A 231 0.42 -12.16 10.77
C LEU A 231 1.49 -13.10 10.22
N ASN A 232 2.44 -12.54 9.50
CA ASN A 232 3.56 -13.31 8.96
C ASN A 232 4.62 -13.55 10.06
N CYS A 233 5.14 -14.77 10.10
CA CYS A 233 6.18 -15.22 11.02
C CYS A 233 7.21 -16.09 10.27
N GLN A 234 8.43 -16.22 10.81
CA GLN A 234 9.45 -17.10 10.25
C GLN A 234 9.44 -18.46 10.95
N SER A 235 9.40 -19.55 10.19
CA SER A 235 9.70 -20.86 10.77
C SER A 235 11.18 -20.91 11.16
N THR A 236 11.46 -21.08 12.46
CA THR A 236 12.82 -21.29 12.99
C THR A 236 13.27 -22.75 12.91
N THR A 237 12.44 -23.63 12.35
CA THR A 237 12.66 -25.08 12.29
C THR A 237 12.46 -25.63 10.88
N ASP A 238 13.18 -26.70 10.54
CA ASP A 238 13.01 -27.48 9.30
C ASP A 238 11.71 -28.33 9.33
N TYR A 239 10.60 -27.74 9.77
CA TYR A 239 9.30 -28.38 9.62
C TYR A 239 8.90 -28.36 8.14
N PRO A 240 8.46 -29.51 7.58
CA PRO A 240 7.93 -29.55 6.22
C PRO A 240 6.61 -28.78 6.19
N ILE A 241 6.68 -27.51 5.76
CA ILE A 241 5.53 -26.64 5.54
C ILE A 241 4.57 -27.37 4.59
N ARG A 242 3.41 -27.76 5.11
CA ARG A 242 2.34 -28.35 4.30
C ARG A 242 1.60 -27.24 3.59
N HIS A 243 2.12 -26.83 2.43
CA HIS A 243 1.49 -25.84 1.57
C HIS A 243 0.02 -26.19 1.32
N ALA A 244 -0.87 -25.23 1.59
CA ALA A 244 -2.20 -25.20 1.04
C ALA A 244 -2.25 -24.09 -0.03
N PHE A 245 -2.89 -24.41 -1.17
CA PHE A 245 -3.23 -23.53 -2.30
C PHE A 245 -2.19 -23.31 -3.42
N VAL A 246 -2.70 -22.82 -4.56
CA VAL A 246 -2.34 -23.24 -5.94
C VAL A 246 -1.98 -22.04 -6.84
N GLN A 247 -1.18 -22.28 -7.89
CA GLN A 247 -0.64 -21.27 -8.82
C GLN A 247 -1.65 -20.60 -9.80
N GLY A 248 -1.42 -19.31 -10.10
CA GLY A 248 -1.78 -18.59 -11.34
C GLY A 248 -2.16 -17.10 -11.13
N ASP A 249 -1.92 -16.15 -12.05
CA ASP A 249 -0.64 -15.45 -12.28
C ASP A 249 -0.78 -13.94 -12.01
N ASP A 250 0.30 -13.24 -11.64
CA ASP A 250 0.32 -11.79 -11.34
C ASP A 250 1.30 -11.07 -12.30
N PRO A 251 0.88 -10.02 -13.04
CA PRO A 251 1.73 -9.29 -13.98
C PRO A 251 2.62 -8.18 -13.36
N PHE A 252 2.65 -7.98 -12.04
CA PHE A 252 3.53 -7.00 -11.38
C PHE A 252 4.69 -7.64 -10.61
N ASP A 253 5.54 -8.33 -11.36
CA ASP A 253 6.93 -8.64 -10.98
C ASP A 253 7.72 -7.32 -10.75
N VAL A 254 7.53 -6.69 -9.60
CA VAL A 254 8.54 -5.82 -9.02
C VAL A 254 9.59 -6.75 -8.42
N VAL A 255 10.60 -7.08 -9.22
CA VAL A 255 11.76 -7.86 -8.78
C VAL A 255 12.38 -7.16 -7.58
N LEU A 256 12.12 -7.68 -6.39
CA LEU A 256 12.76 -7.25 -5.15
C LEU A 256 14.26 -7.49 -5.30
N GLY A 257 15.03 -6.39 -5.27
CA GLY A 257 16.46 -6.49 -5.03
C GLY A 257 16.66 -7.01 -3.61
N ASN A 258 17.18 -8.23 -3.47
CA ASN A 258 17.58 -8.76 -2.17
C ASN A 258 18.72 -7.91 -1.61
N GLU A 259 18.40 -6.89 -0.81
CA GLU A 259 19.34 -6.39 0.18
C GLU A 259 19.39 -7.42 1.31
N GLU A 260 20.54 -8.09 1.44
CA GLU A 260 20.85 -9.02 2.52
C GLU A 260 20.93 -8.26 3.85
N ASN A 261 19.77 -7.93 4.44
CA ASN A 261 19.70 -7.41 5.80
C ASN A 261 19.95 -8.55 6.79
N ASP A 262 21.23 -8.73 7.09
CA ASP A 262 21.78 -9.62 8.12
C ASP A 262 21.41 -9.12 9.52
N ASP A 263 20.20 -9.46 9.98
CA ASP A 263 19.83 -9.29 11.39
C ASP A 263 18.94 -10.43 11.91
N ASN A 264 19.30 -10.95 13.09
CA ASN A 264 18.59 -12.06 13.74
C ASN A 264 17.44 -11.61 14.65
N ALA A 265 17.00 -10.35 14.54
CA ALA A 265 16.21 -9.66 15.57
C ALA A 265 14.68 -9.90 15.53
N PHE A 266 14.10 -10.33 14.41
CA PHE A 266 12.65 -10.17 14.15
C PHE A 266 11.83 -11.49 14.15
N ARG A 267 12.21 -12.47 14.98
CA ARG A 267 11.64 -13.83 14.91
C ARG A 267 10.85 -14.22 16.16
N CYS A 268 9.54 -14.47 16.01
CA CYS A 268 8.86 -15.43 16.87
C CYS A 268 9.04 -16.83 16.28
N ASP A 269 9.39 -17.81 17.11
CA ASP A 269 9.29 -19.21 16.73
C ASP A 269 7.85 -19.74 16.83
N LEU A 270 7.50 -20.67 15.95
CA LEU A 270 6.20 -21.33 15.94
C LEU A 270 5.87 -22.02 17.27
N GLN A 271 6.87 -22.51 18.01
CA GLN A 271 6.65 -23.19 19.30
C GLN A 271 6.10 -22.22 20.35
N THR A 272 6.53 -20.96 20.32
CA THR A 272 6.06 -19.88 21.18
C THR A 272 4.65 -19.44 20.78
N ILE A 273 4.38 -19.29 19.47
CA ILE A 273 3.02 -19.05 18.97
C ILE A 273 2.08 -20.17 19.43
N ASP A 274 2.40 -21.43 19.13
CA ASP A 274 1.58 -22.58 19.47
C ASP A 274 1.39 -22.70 21.00
N ARG A 275 2.44 -22.49 21.81
CA ARG A 275 2.34 -22.51 23.28
C ARG A 275 1.43 -21.42 23.85
N VAL A 276 1.41 -20.23 23.27
CA VAL A 276 0.55 -19.13 23.76
C VAL A 276 -0.88 -19.30 23.26
N MET A 277 -1.06 -19.63 21.98
CA MET A 277 -2.36 -19.69 21.31
C MET A 277 -3.15 -20.96 21.64
N SER A 278 -2.49 -22.12 21.85
CA SER A 278 -3.16 -23.38 22.25
C SER A 278 -3.78 -23.36 23.66
N GLN A 279 -3.58 -22.28 24.41
CA GLN A 279 -4.34 -22.01 25.64
C GLN A 279 -5.81 -21.66 25.36
N CYS A 280 -6.18 -21.46 24.08
CA CYS A 280 -7.53 -21.28 23.62
C CYS A 280 -7.95 -22.47 22.73
N SER A 281 -9.13 -23.04 22.97
CA SER A 281 -9.65 -24.25 22.31
C SER A 281 -9.91 -24.12 20.81
N GLU A 282 -10.08 -22.89 20.36
CA GLU A 282 -10.39 -22.46 19.01
C GLU A 282 -9.16 -22.36 18.09
N TYR A 283 -7.95 -22.57 18.64
CA TYR A 283 -6.69 -22.57 17.89
C TYR A 283 -6.32 -23.98 17.40
N ASP A 284 -6.21 -24.14 16.08
CA ASP A 284 -5.70 -25.35 15.43
C ASP A 284 -4.21 -25.21 15.09
N ILE A 285 -3.38 -25.89 15.87
CA ILE A 285 -1.93 -26.02 15.69
C ILE A 285 -1.57 -26.58 14.30
N ALA A 286 -2.40 -27.45 13.70
CA ALA A 286 -2.07 -28.07 12.42
C ALA A 286 -2.22 -27.12 11.22
N THR A 287 -2.93 -26.01 11.40
CA THR A 287 -3.14 -24.97 10.37
C THR A 287 -2.63 -23.60 10.80
N HIS A 288 -2.17 -23.44 12.04
CA HIS A 288 -1.84 -22.18 12.71
C HIS A 288 -2.97 -21.14 12.61
N ARG A 289 -4.22 -21.61 12.72
CA ARG A 289 -5.44 -20.79 12.63
C ARG A 289 -6.21 -20.74 13.94
N TYR A 290 -6.75 -19.56 14.22
CA TYR A 290 -7.72 -19.31 15.26
C TYR A 290 -9.09 -19.11 14.62
N HIS A 291 -10.05 -20.00 14.90
CA HIS A 291 -11.39 -19.96 14.31
C HIS A 291 -12.38 -19.21 15.19
N ILE A 292 -13.17 -18.29 14.62
CA ILE A 292 -14.23 -17.63 15.38
C ILE A 292 -15.41 -18.59 15.57
N PRO A 293 -15.87 -18.82 16.83
CA PRO A 293 -16.99 -19.72 17.10
C PRO A 293 -18.25 -19.39 16.28
N ASN A 294 -18.80 -20.40 15.60
CA ASN A 294 -19.97 -20.30 14.72
C ASN A 294 -19.78 -19.44 13.45
N SER A 295 -18.53 -19.18 13.05
CA SER A 295 -18.21 -18.43 11.83
C SER A 295 -17.35 -19.25 10.84
N GLN A 296 -17.18 -18.74 9.62
CA GLN A 296 -16.11 -19.17 8.70
C GLN A 296 -14.86 -18.29 8.81
N GLU A 297 -15.00 -17.14 9.47
CA GLU A 297 -13.97 -16.14 9.71
C GLU A 297 -12.87 -16.68 10.66
N TYR A 298 -11.62 -16.28 10.41
CA TYR A 298 -10.45 -16.80 11.11
C TYR A 298 -9.28 -15.82 11.14
N PHE A 299 -8.46 -15.93 12.17
CA PHE A 299 -7.14 -15.30 12.25
C PHE A 299 -6.07 -16.35 11.96
N GLN A 300 -5.02 -16.04 11.20
CA GLN A 300 -3.95 -16.99 10.89
C GLN A 300 -2.55 -16.43 11.10
N PHE A 301 -1.63 -17.32 11.51
CA PHE A 301 -0.19 -17.05 11.44
C PHE A 301 0.35 -17.71 10.16
N GLU A 302 0.95 -16.93 9.28
CA GLU A 302 1.52 -17.42 8.02
C GLU A 302 3.03 -17.60 8.16
N CYS A 303 3.54 -18.78 7.81
CA CYS A 303 4.95 -19.12 7.99
C CYS A 303 5.73 -18.94 6.69
N ILE A 304 6.55 -17.89 6.63
CA ILE A 304 7.48 -17.66 5.51
C ILE A 304 8.79 -18.41 5.82
N SER A 305 9.18 -19.32 4.92
CA SER A 305 10.52 -19.94 4.97
C SER A 305 11.53 -19.07 4.23
N LYS A 306 12.80 -19.10 4.67
CA LYS A 306 13.91 -18.31 4.10
C LYS A 306 14.21 -18.56 2.60
N GLY A 307 13.54 -19.51 1.95
CA GLY A 307 13.69 -19.82 0.53
C GLY A 307 12.52 -19.37 -0.36
N CYS A 308 11.48 -18.73 0.19
CA CYS A 308 10.25 -18.40 -0.55
C CYS A 308 9.84 -16.93 -0.39
N VAL A 309 10.67 -16.02 -0.91
CA VAL A 309 10.21 -14.65 -1.26
C VAL A 309 9.46 -14.74 -2.59
N ASN A 310 8.21 -15.20 -2.52
CA ASN A 310 7.22 -15.17 -3.59
C ASN A 310 5.84 -15.40 -2.98
N ILE A 311 5.15 -14.30 -2.67
CA ILE A 311 3.77 -14.22 -2.20
C ILE A 311 3.15 -13.24 -3.22
N TRP A 312 2.16 -13.60 -4.05
CA TRP A 312 0.82 -14.07 -3.68
C TRP A 312 0.21 -15.09 -4.66
N LYS A 313 -0.70 -15.93 -4.13
CA LYS A 313 -1.80 -16.72 -4.76
C LYS A 313 -2.48 -17.49 -3.60
N SER A 314 -3.78 -17.77 -3.48
CA SER A 314 -4.99 -17.61 -4.33
C SER A 314 -6.22 -17.65 -3.35
N SER A 315 -7.52 -17.77 -3.67
CA SER A 315 -8.25 -18.13 -4.90
C SER A 315 -9.72 -17.68 -4.87
N ALA A 316 -10.26 -17.31 -6.04
CA ALA A 316 -11.64 -17.56 -6.51
C ALA A 316 -12.83 -17.57 -5.50
N ASP A 317 -13.50 -16.42 -5.34
CA ASP A 317 -14.92 -16.32 -5.77
C ASP A 317 -15.37 -14.86 -6.06
N ILE A 318 -14.57 -14.12 -6.86
CA ILE A 318 -15.00 -12.84 -7.45
C ILE A 318 -14.80 -12.92 -8.97
N LYS A 319 -15.90 -13.14 -9.69
CA LYS A 319 -15.99 -12.87 -11.13
C LYS A 319 -16.03 -11.36 -11.37
N GLU A 320 -14.90 -10.68 -11.27
CA GLU A 320 -14.79 -9.31 -11.78
C GLU A 320 -13.32 -8.93 -12.07
N ASN A 321 -13.02 -8.65 -13.35
CA ASN A 321 -11.68 -8.36 -13.86
C ASN A 321 -11.16 -6.99 -13.37
N TRP A 322 -10.45 -6.94 -12.25
CA TRP A 322 -9.85 -5.69 -11.73
C TRP A 322 -8.49 -5.91 -11.05
N MET A 323 -7.45 -6.33 -11.78
CA MET A 323 -6.04 -6.12 -11.39
C MET A 323 -5.12 -6.07 -12.61
N ILE A 324 -4.85 -4.87 -13.13
CA ILE A 324 -3.59 -4.51 -13.79
C ILE A 324 -3.31 -3.04 -13.38
N PHE A 325 -2.03 -2.70 -13.10
CA PHE A 325 -1.41 -1.41 -12.73
C PHE A 325 -1.22 -1.09 -11.23
#